data_AF-A0AA86T2K8-F1
#
_entry.id   AF-A0AA86T2K8-F1
#
_cell.length_a   1.000
_cell.length_b   1.000
_cell.length_c   1.000
_cell.angle_alpha   90.00
_cell.angle_beta   90.00
_cell.angle_gamma   90.00
#
_symmetry.space_group_name_H-M   'P 1'
#
loop_
_entity.id
_entity.type
_entity.pdbx_description
1 polymer ?
#
loop_
_entity_poly.entity_id
_entity_poly.type
_entity_poly.pdbx_seq_one_letter_code
_entity_poly.pdbx_strand_id
1 'polypeptide(L)'
;MESKSGSSKRKNGGKGEIVDGSKIMELVGNEQVFSNFVNNKFDELDKDRDGKLSMKELEPAVADIGAGLGLPAQGTSPDSDHIYFEVLNEFTHGKQEKVSKMEFKEVLSDILLGMAAGLKRDPIVILRMDGEDLLEFVTGPSYEAEMASIFSQIESPSGSLREHVIEAFGRLTVEEGIPPTSDSWVFNNIVDPALSQAGPALDNPAAQETFLEEFKKVVFSVVDFLKEKPVIVAHSENTFDGRGVKRLLSNKFELERTLNLALENLPKDRNGKISKDYQRVALDLVSPSAGLPPVGAIEEMDKVIVEAFKMGNADDKNTVTEVEFKKILTEILGSIMLQLEGSPISVSSNSVVHEPLGSSSTFLQPSSSETA
;
A
#
# COMPACT_ATOMS: atom_id res chain seq x y z
N MET A 1 24.42 20.09 29.54
CA MET A 1 23.63 18.85 29.63
C MET A 1 22.78 18.79 28.37
N GLU A 2 23.35 18.21 27.33
CA GLU A 2 22.67 17.99 26.05
C GLU A 2 22.09 16.58 26.07
N SER A 3 20.77 16.49 26.03
CA SER A 3 20.04 15.25 25.81
C SER A 3 20.11 14.88 24.33
N LYS A 4 21.03 13.98 23.98
CA LYS A 4 21.05 13.30 22.68
C LYS A 4 19.79 12.44 22.57
N SER A 5 18.82 12.90 21.79
CA SER A 5 17.72 12.08 21.30
C SER A 5 18.30 10.95 20.44
N GLY A 6 18.20 9.73 20.93
CA GLY A 6 18.64 8.52 20.24
C GLY A 6 17.66 8.20 19.11
N SER A 7 17.96 8.67 17.91
CA SER A 7 17.44 8.06 16.70
C SER A 7 18.12 6.69 16.57
N SER A 8 17.47 5.65 17.07
CA SER A 8 17.81 4.27 16.76
C SER A 8 17.53 4.04 15.28
N LYS A 9 18.53 4.30 14.44
CA LYS A 9 18.67 3.67 13.13
C LYS A 9 18.78 2.16 13.38
N ARG A 10 17.66 1.45 13.41
CA ARG A 10 17.65 -0.01 13.28
C ARG A 10 18.11 -0.31 11.85
N LYS A 11 19.27 -0.94 11.74
CA LYS A 11 19.81 -1.44 10.48
C LYS A 11 18.93 -2.61 10.07
N ASN A 12 18.01 -2.41 9.14
CA ASN A 12 17.31 -3.54 8.56
C ASN A 12 18.28 -4.26 7.61
N GLY A 13 18.68 -5.47 8.00
CA GLY A 13 19.65 -6.34 7.32
C GLY A 13 19.00 -7.35 6.38
N GLY A 14 17.69 -7.26 6.15
CA GLY A 14 16.97 -8.13 5.23
C GLY A 14 17.46 -7.92 3.78
N LYS A 15 17.90 -9.01 3.14
CA LYS A 15 18.20 -9.08 1.70
C LYS A 15 16.90 -9.01 0.88
N GLY A 16 16.14 -7.93 1.02
CA GLY A 16 14.91 -7.73 0.27
C GLY A 16 15.18 -7.22 -1.15
N GLU A 17 14.46 -7.74 -2.14
CA GLU A 17 14.40 -7.10 -3.45
C GLU A 17 13.43 -5.91 -3.38
N ILE A 18 13.86 -4.74 -3.86
CA ILE A 18 13.02 -3.54 -3.88
C ILE A 18 12.31 -3.46 -5.24
N VAL A 19 10.99 -3.33 -5.19
CA VAL A 19 10.12 -3.07 -6.35
C VAL A 19 9.67 -1.61 -6.26
N ASP A 20 10.35 -0.75 -7.04
CA ASP A 20 10.21 0.71 -7.00
C ASP A 20 9.67 1.31 -8.32
N GLY A 21 9.21 0.45 -9.24
CA GLY A 21 8.69 0.86 -10.54
C GLY A 21 9.76 1.19 -11.59
N SER A 22 11.06 1.13 -11.27
CA SER A 22 12.15 1.43 -12.22
C SER A 22 12.10 0.57 -13.49
N LYS A 23 11.85 -0.74 -13.35
CA LYS A 23 11.69 -1.68 -14.48
C LYS A 23 10.51 -1.29 -15.40
N ILE A 24 9.43 -0.74 -14.84
CA ILE A 24 8.28 -0.25 -15.62
C ILE A 24 8.67 1.03 -16.39
N MET A 25 9.38 1.96 -15.74
CA MET A 25 9.88 3.16 -16.40
C MET A 25 10.85 2.83 -17.55
N GLU A 26 11.72 1.82 -17.37
CA GLU A 26 12.63 1.35 -18.40
C GLU A 26 11.88 0.75 -19.60
N LEU A 27 10.86 -0.07 -19.34
CA LEU A 27 10.03 -0.66 -20.40
C LEU A 27 9.34 0.42 -21.23
N VAL A 28 8.64 1.36 -20.58
CA VAL A 28 7.89 2.42 -21.28
C VAL A 28 8.82 3.42 -21.95
N GLY A 29 9.97 3.73 -21.34
CA GLY A 29 10.98 4.63 -21.92
C GLY A 29 11.68 4.06 -23.17
N ASN A 30 11.65 2.74 -23.37
CA ASN A 30 12.14 2.11 -24.59
C ASN A 30 11.05 2.07 -25.67
N GLU A 31 10.95 3.16 -26.42
CA GLU A 31 9.90 3.39 -27.43
C GLU A 31 9.74 2.21 -28.41
N GLN A 32 10.83 1.55 -28.82
CA GLN A 32 10.75 0.42 -29.76
C GLN A 32 10.17 -0.83 -29.10
N VAL A 33 10.67 -1.19 -27.91
CA VAL A 33 10.19 -2.38 -27.17
C VAL A 33 8.74 -2.18 -26.76
N PHE A 34 8.41 -1.01 -26.22
CA PHE A 34 7.06 -0.68 -25.81
C PHE A 34 6.09 -0.66 -26.99
N SER A 35 6.47 -0.04 -28.12
CA SER A 35 5.61 -0.06 -29.33
C SER A 35 5.37 -1.47 -29.84
N ASN A 36 6.38 -2.35 -29.82
CA ASN A 36 6.21 -3.74 -30.24
C ASN A 36 5.26 -4.50 -29.30
N PHE A 37 5.42 -4.33 -27.99
CA PHE A 37 4.52 -4.91 -26.99
C PHE A 37 3.07 -4.44 -27.20
N VAL A 38 2.86 -3.13 -27.32
CA VAL A 38 1.55 -2.53 -27.58
C VAL A 38 0.97 -3.02 -28.90
N ASN A 39 1.78 -3.14 -29.94
CA ASN A 39 1.33 -3.62 -31.24
C ASN A 39 0.76 -5.03 -31.14
N ASN A 40 1.49 -5.95 -30.50
CA ASN A 40 1.06 -7.33 -30.33
C ASN A 40 -0.21 -7.42 -29.49
N LYS A 41 -0.27 -6.67 -28.38
CA LYS A 41 -1.43 -6.67 -27.48
C LYS A 41 -2.67 -6.07 -28.13
N PHE A 42 -2.52 -5.00 -28.90
CA PHE A 42 -3.61 -4.42 -29.67
C PHE A 42 -4.18 -5.43 -30.66
N ASP A 43 -3.31 -6.11 -31.43
CA ASP A 43 -3.72 -7.10 -32.42
C ASP A 43 -4.35 -8.35 -31.77
N GLU A 44 -3.95 -8.70 -30.54
CA GLU A 44 -4.60 -9.73 -29.72
C GLU A 44 -6.02 -9.33 -29.30
N LEU A 45 -6.26 -8.05 -29.03
CA LEU A 45 -7.55 -7.54 -28.56
C LEU A 45 -8.52 -7.18 -29.69
N ASP A 46 -8.03 -6.70 -30.84
CA ASP A 46 -8.82 -6.33 -32.02
C ASP A 46 -9.35 -7.59 -32.74
N LYS A 47 -10.43 -8.17 -32.20
CA LYS A 47 -10.98 -9.45 -32.66
C LYS A 47 -11.71 -9.29 -33.99
N ASP A 48 -12.37 -8.15 -34.21
CA ASP A 48 -13.10 -7.87 -35.44
C ASP A 48 -12.18 -7.32 -36.56
N ARG A 49 -10.94 -6.96 -36.23
CA ARG A 49 -9.89 -6.46 -37.13
C ARG A 49 -10.29 -5.19 -37.87
N ASP A 50 -11.09 -4.34 -37.22
CA ASP A 50 -11.46 -3.05 -37.80
C ASP A 50 -10.43 -1.94 -37.52
N GLY A 51 -9.35 -2.27 -36.81
CA GLY A 51 -8.26 -1.36 -36.48
C GLY A 51 -8.55 -0.47 -35.27
N LYS A 52 -9.60 -0.77 -34.49
CA LYS A 52 -9.98 -0.05 -33.28
C LYS A 52 -10.55 -0.98 -32.20
N LEU A 53 -10.24 -0.71 -30.94
CA LEU A 53 -10.74 -1.49 -29.81
C LEU A 53 -12.05 -0.94 -29.28
N SER A 54 -13.08 -1.76 -29.28
CA SER A 54 -14.33 -1.48 -28.56
C SER A 54 -14.19 -1.78 -27.05
N MET A 55 -15.13 -1.26 -26.24
CA MET A 55 -15.18 -1.60 -24.81
C MET A 55 -15.24 -3.11 -24.56
N LYS A 56 -15.96 -3.86 -25.40
CA LYS A 56 -16.07 -5.32 -25.28
C LYS A 56 -14.75 -6.04 -25.55
N GLU A 57 -13.87 -5.44 -26.34
CA GLU A 57 -12.54 -5.98 -26.64
C GLU A 57 -11.53 -5.62 -25.55
N LEU A 58 -11.69 -4.47 -24.90
CA LEU A 58 -10.85 -4.03 -23.78
C LEU A 58 -11.20 -4.70 -22.46
N GLU A 59 -12.48 -4.98 -22.20
CA GLU A 59 -12.99 -5.51 -20.93
C GLU A 59 -12.22 -6.76 -20.43
N PRO A 60 -11.93 -7.78 -21.25
CA PRO A 60 -11.15 -8.93 -20.79
C PRO A 60 -9.73 -8.57 -20.36
N ALA A 61 -9.07 -7.63 -21.04
CA ALA A 61 -7.73 -7.18 -20.68
C ALA A 61 -7.73 -6.40 -19.37
N VAL A 62 -8.69 -5.49 -19.20
CA VAL A 62 -8.84 -4.72 -17.96
C VAL A 62 -9.17 -5.65 -16.78
N ALA A 63 -10.03 -6.65 -16.99
CA ALA A 63 -10.32 -7.68 -16.00
C ALA A 63 -9.07 -8.51 -15.61
N ASP A 64 -8.28 -8.93 -16.60
CA ASP A 64 -7.05 -9.71 -16.36
C ASP A 64 -5.96 -8.90 -15.65
N ILE A 65 -5.83 -7.61 -15.98
CA ILE A 65 -4.96 -6.69 -15.23
C ILE A 65 -5.46 -6.52 -13.80
N GLY A 66 -6.76 -6.26 -13.63
CA GLY A 66 -7.37 -6.09 -12.31
C GLY A 66 -7.14 -7.30 -11.42
N ALA A 67 -7.37 -8.51 -11.94
CA ALA A 67 -7.07 -9.76 -11.25
C ALA A 67 -5.57 -9.89 -10.90
N GLY A 68 -4.68 -9.53 -11.83
CA GLY A 68 -3.24 -9.52 -11.60
C GLY A 68 -2.79 -8.52 -10.52
N LEU A 69 -3.56 -7.44 -10.31
CA LEU A 69 -3.35 -6.46 -9.25
C LEU A 69 -4.08 -6.82 -7.94
N GLY A 70 -4.75 -7.98 -7.89
CA GLY A 70 -5.51 -8.42 -6.73
C GLY A 70 -6.82 -7.65 -6.51
N LEU A 71 -7.34 -6.95 -7.52
CA LEU A 71 -8.66 -6.35 -7.45
C LEU A 71 -9.73 -7.46 -7.39
N PRO A 72 -10.83 -7.26 -6.62
CA PRO A 72 -11.98 -8.13 -6.71
C PRO A 72 -12.47 -8.25 -8.16
N ALA A 73 -13.04 -9.40 -8.52
CA ALA A 73 -13.58 -9.59 -9.86
C ALA A 73 -14.75 -8.63 -10.13
N GLN A 74 -14.87 -8.16 -11.37
CA GLN A 74 -16.02 -7.36 -11.79
C GLN A 74 -17.32 -8.14 -11.52
N GLY A 75 -18.32 -7.45 -11.00
CA GLY A 75 -19.63 -7.96 -10.59
C GLY A 75 -19.70 -8.42 -9.13
N THR A 76 -18.60 -8.39 -8.39
CA THR A 76 -18.59 -8.80 -6.97
C THR A 76 -19.12 -7.72 -6.03
N SER A 77 -18.92 -6.44 -6.34
CA SER A 77 -19.44 -5.31 -5.58
C SER A 77 -19.60 -4.06 -6.46
N PRO A 78 -20.47 -3.11 -6.06
CA PRO A 78 -20.60 -1.83 -6.76
C PRO A 78 -19.29 -1.05 -6.85
N ASP A 79 -18.44 -1.13 -5.82
CA ASP A 79 -17.16 -0.43 -5.80
C ASP A 79 -16.17 -1.05 -6.78
N SER A 80 -16.12 -2.38 -6.87
CA SER A 80 -15.30 -3.09 -7.85
C SER A 80 -15.74 -2.75 -9.28
N ASP A 81 -17.06 -2.79 -9.53
CA ASP A 81 -17.64 -2.43 -10.83
C ASP A 81 -17.30 -0.99 -11.23
N HIS A 82 -17.33 -0.08 -10.27
CA HIS A 82 -16.98 1.31 -10.50
C HIS A 82 -15.51 1.47 -10.92
N ILE A 83 -14.57 0.75 -10.30
CA ILE A 83 -13.14 0.78 -10.66
C ILE A 83 -12.95 0.29 -12.11
N TYR A 84 -13.52 -0.87 -12.47
CA TYR A 84 -13.42 -1.40 -13.84
C TYR A 84 -14.04 -0.44 -14.85
N PHE A 85 -15.18 0.16 -14.51
CA PHE A 85 -15.83 1.16 -15.35
C PHE A 85 -14.95 2.39 -15.56
N GLU A 86 -14.35 2.95 -14.51
CA GLU A 86 -13.47 4.11 -14.62
C GLU A 86 -12.26 3.84 -15.52
N VAL A 87 -11.58 2.69 -15.33
CA VAL A 87 -10.44 2.32 -16.18
C VAL A 87 -10.85 2.17 -17.64
N LEU A 88 -11.98 1.51 -17.94
CA LEU A 88 -12.51 1.42 -19.30
C LEU A 88 -12.88 2.79 -19.88
N ASN A 89 -13.36 3.71 -19.04
CA ASN A 89 -13.72 5.06 -19.46
C ASN A 89 -12.50 5.90 -19.82
N GLU A 90 -11.37 5.72 -19.11
CA GLU A 90 -10.09 6.37 -19.45
C GLU A 90 -9.63 6.01 -20.85
N PHE A 91 -9.72 4.74 -21.25
CA PHE A 91 -9.40 4.33 -22.63
C PHE A 91 -10.28 5.01 -23.70
N THR A 92 -11.54 5.32 -23.36
CA THR A 92 -12.51 5.92 -24.31
C THR A 92 -12.69 7.42 -24.15
N HIS A 93 -11.91 8.07 -23.27
CA HIS A 93 -12.07 9.49 -22.89
C HIS A 93 -13.52 9.86 -22.52
N GLY A 94 -14.26 8.91 -21.91
CA GLY A 94 -15.66 9.07 -21.54
C GLY A 94 -16.67 9.17 -22.69
N LYS A 95 -16.25 8.96 -23.95
CA LYS A 95 -17.11 9.09 -25.14
C LYS A 95 -17.77 7.78 -25.58
N GLN A 96 -17.41 6.65 -24.97
CA GLN A 96 -17.85 5.30 -25.39
C GLN A 96 -17.59 4.99 -26.87
N GLU A 97 -16.56 5.62 -27.45
CA GLU A 97 -16.13 5.38 -28.83
C GLU A 97 -15.10 4.24 -28.91
N LYS A 98 -14.87 3.70 -30.12
CA LYS A 98 -13.78 2.74 -30.35
C LYS A 98 -12.42 3.44 -30.28
N VAL A 99 -11.44 2.79 -29.66
CA VAL A 99 -10.10 3.31 -29.35
C VAL A 99 -9.12 2.93 -30.44
N SER A 100 -8.43 3.90 -31.03
CA SER A 100 -7.37 3.63 -32.01
C SER A 100 -6.11 3.05 -31.34
N LYS A 101 -5.23 2.47 -32.15
CA LYS A 101 -3.94 1.95 -31.69
C LYS A 101 -3.06 2.98 -31.01
N MET A 102 -3.10 4.23 -31.50
CA MET A 102 -2.34 5.34 -30.92
C MET A 102 -2.89 5.71 -29.54
N GLU A 103 -4.21 5.86 -29.41
CA GLU A 103 -4.85 6.17 -28.13
C GLU A 103 -4.64 5.04 -27.11
N PHE A 104 -4.76 3.77 -27.53
CA PHE A 104 -4.48 2.63 -26.67
C PHE A 104 -3.03 2.64 -26.13
N LYS A 105 -2.06 2.99 -27.00
CA LYS A 105 -0.66 3.14 -26.61
C LYS A 105 -0.46 4.22 -25.55
N GLU A 106 -1.03 5.41 -25.79
CA GLU A 106 -0.90 6.57 -24.91
C GLU A 106 -1.50 6.27 -23.53
N VAL A 107 -2.74 5.76 -23.49
CA VAL A 107 -3.41 5.43 -22.22
C VAL A 107 -2.66 4.33 -21.47
N LEU A 108 -2.21 3.26 -22.14
CA LEU A 108 -1.43 2.21 -21.49
C LEU A 108 -0.09 2.72 -20.95
N SER A 109 0.57 3.63 -21.67
CA SER A 109 1.79 4.29 -21.22
C SER A 109 1.53 5.11 -19.94
N ASP A 110 0.48 5.92 -19.93
CA ASP A 110 0.13 6.78 -18.80
C ASP A 110 -0.21 5.96 -17.55
N ILE A 111 -0.96 4.85 -17.72
CA ILE A 111 -1.27 3.91 -16.64
C ILE A 111 0.03 3.30 -16.07
N LEU A 112 0.91 2.76 -16.91
CA LEU A 112 2.15 2.13 -16.47
C LEU A 112 3.10 3.13 -15.80
N LEU A 113 3.21 4.35 -16.33
CA LEU A 113 3.99 5.42 -15.72
C LEU A 113 3.38 5.88 -14.39
N GLY A 114 2.06 5.92 -14.28
CA GLY A 114 1.33 6.16 -13.04
C GLY A 114 1.65 5.11 -11.98
N MET A 115 1.59 3.82 -12.33
CA MET A 115 2.00 2.71 -11.45
C MET A 115 3.47 2.84 -11.03
N ALA A 116 4.36 3.15 -11.97
CA ALA A 116 5.78 3.32 -11.68
C ALA A 116 6.04 4.50 -10.74
N ALA A 117 5.32 5.62 -10.92
CA ALA A 117 5.39 6.76 -10.02
C ALA A 117 4.86 6.42 -8.62
N GLY A 118 3.78 5.63 -8.55
CA GLY A 118 3.23 5.09 -7.31
C GLY A 118 4.25 4.21 -6.57
N LEU A 119 4.83 3.20 -7.22
CA LEU A 119 5.85 2.33 -6.66
C LEU A 119 7.14 3.07 -6.28
N LYS A 120 7.48 4.13 -7.00
CA LYS A 120 8.62 4.98 -6.65
C LYS A 120 8.36 5.75 -5.35
N ARG A 121 7.11 6.16 -5.12
CA ARG A 121 6.69 6.85 -3.90
C ARG A 121 6.60 5.88 -2.73
N ASP A 122 5.93 4.75 -2.95
CA ASP A 122 5.62 3.72 -1.95
C ASP A 122 6.18 2.35 -2.44
N PRO A 123 7.49 2.11 -2.30
CA PRO A 123 8.12 0.89 -2.81
C PRO A 123 7.66 -0.34 -2.02
N ILE A 124 7.65 -1.48 -2.72
CA ILE A 124 7.37 -2.79 -2.12
C ILE A 124 8.70 -3.52 -1.95
N VAL A 125 8.96 -4.03 -0.75
CA VAL A 125 10.10 -4.87 -0.44
C VAL A 125 9.67 -6.33 -0.44
N ILE A 126 10.29 -7.14 -1.29
CA ILE A 126 10.09 -8.59 -1.32
C ILE A 126 11.05 -9.23 -0.34
N LEU A 127 10.51 -9.70 0.78
CA LEU A 127 11.24 -10.37 1.84
C LEU A 127 11.14 -11.88 1.68
N ARG A 128 12.23 -12.59 1.93
CA ARG A 128 12.24 -14.05 2.01
C ARG A 128 12.48 -14.45 3.46
N MET A 129 11.41 -14.92 4.11
CA MET A 129 11.41 -15.38 5.50
C MET A 129 11.83 -16.85 5.57
N ASP A 130 13.08 -17.10 5.97
CA ASP A 130 13.63 -18.47 6.14
C ASP A 130 14.00 -18.79 7.59
N GLY A 131 13.61 -17.92 8.53
CA GLY A 131 13.81 -18.09 9.96
C GLY A 131 15.14 -17.54 10.49
N GLU A 132 16.03 -16.98 9.67
CA GLU A 132 17.28 -16.36 10.14
C GLU A 132 16.99 -15.16 11.06
N ASP A 133 16.16 -14.23 10.61
CA ASP A 133 15.81 -13.02 11.39
C ASP A 133 15.02 -13.36 12.66
N LEU A 134 14.11 -14.34 12.59
CA LEU A 134 13.35 -14.83 13.75
C LEU A 134 14.26 -15.51 14.79
N LEU A 135 15.29 -16.22 14.32
CA LEU A 135 16.31 -16.82 15.18
C LEU A 135 17.17 -15.74 15.86
N GLU A 136 17.54 -14.68 15.14
CA GLU A 136 18.23 -13.52 15.72
C GLU A 136 17.37 -12.87 16.80
N PHE A 137 16.09 -12.62 16.52
CA PHE A 137 15.14 -12.05 17.48
C PHE A 137 15.05 -12.89 18.77
N VAL A 138 14.77 -14.19 18.67
CA VAL A 138 14.51 -15.05 19.85
C VAL A 138 15.76 -15.32 20.70
N THR A 139 16.95 -15.19 20.10
CA THR A 139 18.24 -15.29 20.80
C THR A 139 18.77 -13.94 21.26
N GLY A 140 18.15 -12.85 20.81
CA GLY A 140 18.52 -11.48 21.11
C GLY A 140 18.15 -11.03 22.53
N PRO A 141 18.79 -9.96 23.02
CA PRO A 141 18.59 -9.45 24.39
C PRO A 141 17.22 -8.78 24.60
N SER A 142 16.50 -8.41 23.53
CA SER A 142 15.19 -7.76 23.64
C SER A 142 14.03 -8.75 23.75
N TYR A 143 14.24 -10.03 23.42
CA TYR A 143 13.21 -11.06 23.39
C TYR A 143 12.33 -11.08 24.64
N GLU A 144 12.92 -11.18 25.84
CA GLU A 144 12.15 -11.30 27.08
C GLU A 144 11.29 -10.06 27.36
N ALA A 145 11.84 -8.86 27.14
CA ALA A 145 11.15 -7.61 27.38
C ALA A 145 10.00 -7.40 26.38
N GLU A 146 10.23 -7.70 25.10
CA GLU A 146 9.23 -7.57 24.04
C GLU A 146 8.09 -8.59 24.22
N MET A 147 8.43 -9.86 24.48
CA MET A 147 7.41 -10.90 24.69
C MET A 147 6.63 -10.73 25.99
N ALA A 148 7.27 -10.23 27.07
CA ALA A 148 6.55 -9.89 28.30
C ALA A 148 5.56 -8.73 28.08
N SER A 149 5.96 -7.73 27.29
CA SER A 149 5.06 -6.63 26.88
C SER A 149 3.87 -7.16 26.08
N ILE A 150 4.12 -8.00 25.07
CA ILE A 150 3.07 -8.65 24.27
C ILE A 150 2.12 -9.43 25.17
N PHE A 151 2.65 -10.29 26.05
CA PHE A 151 1.86 -11.09 26.99
C PHE A 151 0.93 -10.22 27.86
N SER A 152 1.43 -9.10 28.39
CA SER A 152 0.64 -8.20 29.25
C SER A 152 -0.54 -7.51 28.53
N GLN A 153 -0.49 -7.44 27.20
CA GLN A 153 -1.51 -6.82 26.37
C GLN A 153 -2.52 -7.82 25.79
N ILE A 154 -2.34 -9.13 26.03
CA ILE A 154 -3.31 -10.16 25.65
C ILE A 154 -4.44 -10.12 26.68
N GLU A 155 -5.64 -9.71 26.25
CA GLU A 155 -6.76 -9.34 27.13
C GLU A 155 -7.45 -10.54 27.82
N SER A 156 -7.03 -11.78 27.55
CA SER A 156 -7.75 -12.98 27.98
C SER A 156 -6.97 -13.82 29.00
N PRO A 157 -7.00 -13.49 30.30
CA PRO A 157 -6.31 -14.24 31.35
C PRO A 157 -6.84 -15.68 31.56
N SER A 158 -7.93 -16.06 30.89
CA SER A 158 -8.54 -17.41 30.95
C SER A 158 -8.23 -18.28 29.74
N GLY A 159 -7.50 -17.77 28.75
CA GLY A 159 -7.10 -18.57 27.59
C GLY A 159 -6.07 -19.64 27.95
N SER A 160 -6.07 -20.76 27.22
CA SER A 160 -4.98 -21.74 27.28
C SER A 160 -3.65 -21.08 26.90
N LEU A 161 -2.53 -21.66 27.34
CA LEU A 161 -1.21 -21.18 26.92
C LEU A 161 -1.05 -21.24 25.39
N ARG A 162 -1.66 -22.24 24.72
CA ARG A 162 -1.71 -22.32 23.25
C ARG A 162 -2.34 -21.08 22.61
N GLU A 163 -3.47 -20.61 23.12
CA GLU A 163 -4.15 -19.41 22.58
C GLU A 163 -3.29 -18.15 22.77
N HIS A 164 -2.61 -18.02 23.91
CA HIS A 164 -1.68 -16.90 24.13
C HIS A 164 -0.49 -16.94 23.17
N VAL A 165 0.05 -18.12 22.87
CA VAL A 165 1.14 -18.28 21.90
C VAL A 165 0.67 -17.89 20.49
N ILE A 166 -0.52 -18.33 20.07
CA ILE A 166 -1.10 -17.97 18.76
C ILE A 166 -1.31 -16.46 18.66
N GLU A 167 -1.92 -15.84 19.68
CA GLU A 167 -2.15 -14.39 19.73
C GLU A 167 -0.83 -13.61 19.71
N ALA A 168 0.18 -14.09 20.44
CA ALA A 168 1.50 -13.46 20.44
C ALA A 168 2.18 -13.54 19.07
N PHE A 169 2.06 -14.67 18.36
CA PHE A 169 2.51 -14.78 16.97
C PHE A 169 1.75 -13.85 16.01
N GLY A 170 0.48 -13.54 16.30
CA GLY A 170 -0.29 -12.54 15.56
C GLY A 170 0.18 -11.10 15.77
N ARG A 171 0.96 -10.83 16.83
CA ARG A 171 1.49 -9.51 17.18
C ARG A 171 2.94 -9.29 16.73
N LEU A 172 3.66 -10.36 16.41
CA LEU A 172 4.96 -10.27 15.77
C LEU A 172 4.79 -9.98 14.27
N THR A 173 5.78 -9.29 13.70
CA THR A 173 5.74 -8.81 12.33
C THR A 173 6.97 -9.27 11.54
N VAL A 174 7.04 -8.85 10.28
CA VAL A 174 8.21 -9.08 9.43
C VAL A 174 9.51 -8.53 10.03
N GLU A 175 9.44 -7.53 10.92
CA GLU A 175 10.59 -6.98 11.63
C GLU A 175 11.20 -7.96 12.63
N GLU A 176 10.37 -8.84 13.21
CA GLU A 176 10.81 -9.95 14.06
C GLU A 176 11.04 -11.25 13.25
N GLY A 177 11.06 -11.16 11.92
CA GLY A 177 11.38 -12.26 11.01
C GLY A 177 10.26 -13.28 10.83
N ILE A 178 9.03 -12.96 11.22
CA ILE A 178 7.88 -13.85 11.04
C ILE A 178 7.02 -13.42 9.83
N PRO A 179 6.62 -14.35 8.94
CA PRO A 179 5.59 -14.05 7.94
C PRO A 179 4.22 -13.84 8.61
N PRO A 180 3.28 -13.14 7.95
CA PRO A 180 1.93 -12.91 8.48
C PRO A 180 1.23 -14.22 8.87
N THR A 181 1.01 -14.43 10.16
CA THR A 181 0.42 -15.67 10.70
C THR A 181 -1.10 -15.75 10.53
N SER A 182 -1.73 -14.63 10.15
CA SER A 182 -3.12 -14.57 9.69
C SER A 182 -3.32 -15.24 8.33
N ASP A 183 -2.26 -15.41 7.54
CA ASP A 183 -2.33 -16.16 6.28
C ASP A 183 -2.55 -17.66 6.56
N SER A 184 -3.57 -18.22 5.92
CA SER A 184 -3.99 -19.61 6.17
C SER A 184 -2.92 -20.63 5.78
N TRP A 185 -2.11 -20.36 4.74
CA TRP A 185 -1.04 -21.26 4.37
C TRP A 185 0.07 -21.22 5.42
N VAL A 186 0.48 -20.04 5.85
CA VAL A 186 1.51 -19.85 6.88
C VAL A 186 1.09 -20.55 8.17
N PHE A 187 -0.14 -20.30 8.63
CA PHE A 187 -0.63 -20.91 9.86
C PHE A 187 -0.61 -22.45 9.76
N ASN A 188 -1.22 -23.02 8.72
CA ASN A 188 -1.38 -24.48 8.61
C ASN A 188 -0.09 -25.23 8.31
N ASN A 189 0.89 -24.59 7.66
CA ASN A 189 2.11 -25.27 7.21
C ASN A 189 3.35 -24.97 8.05
N ILE A 190 3.32 -23.90 8.85
CA ILE A 190 4.44 -23.43 9.67
C ILE A 190 4.06 -23.39 11.16
N VAL A 191 3.02 -22.62 11.51
CA VAL A 191 2.69 -22.33 12.93
C VAL A 191 2.01 -23.52 13.63
N ASP A 192 0.95 -24.08 13.06
CA ASP A 192 0.21 -25.19 13.66
C ASP A 192 1.04 -26.49 13.80
N PRO A 193 1.89 -26.85 12.82
CA PRO A 193 2.86 -27.94 13.01
C PRO A 193 3.85 -27.68 14.15
N ALA A 194 4.34 -26.44 14.31
CA ALA A 194 5.23 -26.07 15.41
C ALA A 194 4.52 -26.15 16.78
N LEU A 195 3.27 -25.70 16.86
CA LEU A 195 2.43 -25.83 18.05
C LEU A 195 2.15 -27.31 18.39
N SER A 196 1.96 -28.15 17.38
CA SER A 196 1.72 -29.59 17.58
C SER A 196 2.95 -30.36 18.04
N GLN A 197 4.15 -29.85 17.75
CA GLN A 197 5.41 -30.38 18.29
C GLN A 197 5.66 -29.95 19.73
N ALA A 198 5.09 -28.81 20.14
CA ALA A 198 5.14 -28.41 21.53
C ALA A 198 4.28 -29.37 22.38
N GLY A 199 4.86 -29.82 23.48
CA GLY A 199 4.26 -30.86 24.32
C GLY A 199 2.97 -30.41 25.03
N PRO A 200 2.43 -31.24 25.95
CA PRO A 200 1.18 -30.97 26.65
C PRO A 200 1.23 -29.73 27.59
N ALA A 201 2.39 -29.09 27.70
CA ALA A 201 2.56 -27.86 28.49
C ALA A 201 1.69 -26.71 27.99
N LEU A 202 1.34 -26.69 26.70
CA LEU A 202 0.47 -25.68 26.09
C LEU A 202 -1.00 -25.75 26.53
N ASP A 203 -1.42 -26.86 27.16
CA ASP A 203 -2.78 -27.03 27.69
C ASP A 203 -2.96 -26.42 29.09
N ASN A 204 -1.88 -25.94 29.71
CA ASN A 204 -1.90 -25.34 31.04
C ASN A 204 -2.37 -23.87 31.02
N PRO A 205 -2.81 -23.33 32.17
CA PRO A 205 -3.04 -21.89 32.33
C PRO A 205 -1.77 -21.09 32.04
N ALA A 206 -1.93 -19.95 31.37
CA ALA A 206 -0.81 -19.10 31.00
C ALA A 206 -0.26 -18.32 32.22
N ALA A 207 0.90 -18.73 32.72
CA ALA A 207 1.75 -17.90 33.58
C ALA A 207 2.87 -17.28 32.73
N GLN A 208 3.28 -16.05 33.03
CA GLN A 208 4.24 -15.31 32.18
C GLN A 208 5.56 -16.06 31.97
N GLU A 209 6.15 -16.62 33.03
CA GLU A 209 7.41 -17.38 32.93
C GLU A 209 7.25 -18.60 32.01
N THR A 210 6.18 -19.39 32.22
CA THR A 210 5.84 -20.53 31.37
C THR A 210 5.60 -20.10 29.93
N PHE A 211 4.94 -18.95 29.72
CA PHE A 211 4.70 -18.40 28.39
C PHE A 211 6.01 -18.08 27.67
N LEU A 212 6.94 -17.38 28.32
CA LEU A 212 8.21 -17.02 27.71
C LEU A 212 9.04 -18.25 27.30
N GLU A 213 9.04 -19.28 28.14
CA GLU A 213 9.76 -20.54 27.87
C GLU A 213 9.10 -21.36 26.75
N GLU A 214 7.78 -21.55 26.80
CA GLU A 214 7.08 -22.35 25.80
C GLU A 214 6.99 -21.63 24.45
N PHE A 215 6.76 -20.31 24.43
CA PHE A 215 6.80 -19.52 23.20
C PHE A 215 8.16 -19.67 22.51
N LYS A 216 9.26 -19.59 23.28
CA LYS A 216 10.61 -19.77 22.76
C LYS A 216 10.81 -21.14 22.10
N LYS A 217 10.27 -22.21 22.70
CA LYS A 217 10.32 -23.56 22.12
C LYS A 217 9.58 -23.63 20.78
N VAL A 218 8.36 -23.08 20.73
CA VAL A 218 7.57 -23.04 19.50
C VAL A 218 8.27 -22.21 18.42
N VAL A 219 8.87 -21.07 18.78
CA VAL A 219 9.65 -20.25 17.84
C VAL A 219 10.81 -21.03 17.23
N PHE A 220 11.55 -21.83 17.99
CA PHE A 220 12.61 -22.67 17.42
C PHE A 220 12.06 -23.69 16.42
N SER A 221 10.91 -24.31 16.69
CA SER A 221 10.23 -25.18 15.72
C SER A 221 9.79 -24.39 14.47
N VAL A 222 9.22 -23.18 14.62
CA VAL A 222 8.85 -22.29 13.51
C VAL A 222 10.07 -21.95 12.65
N VAL A 223 11.20 -21.63 13.27
CA VAL A 223 12.48 -21.37 12.59
C VAL A 223 12.89 -22.57 11.74
N ASP A 224 12.78 -23.79 12.26
CA ASP A 224 13.12 -24.99 11.49
C ASP A 224 12.15 -25.24 10.33
N PHE A 225 10.84 -24.98 10.51
CA PHE A 225 9.87 -25.03 9.42
C PHE A 225 10.13 -23.98 8.34
N LEU A 226 10.51 -22.75 8.70
CA LEU A 226 10.82 -21.68 7.74
C LEU A 226 12.11 -21.98 6.96
N LYS A 227 13.10 -22.65 7.56
CA LYS A 227 14.29 -23.12 6.82
C LYS A 227 13.92 -24.14 5.74
N GLU A 228 13.01 -25.06 6.04
CA GLU A 228 12.54 -26.07 5.09
C GLU A 228 11.57 -25.49 4.04
N LYS A 229 10.72 -24.56 4.48
CA LYS A 229 9.65 -23.94 3.68
C LYS A 229 9.70 -22.41 3.82
N PRO A 230 10.68 -21.75 3.15
CA PRO A 230 10.79 -20.30 3.19
C PRO A 230 9.53 -19.64 2.63
N VAL A 231 9.11 -18.53 3.24
CA VAL A 231 7.92 -17.78 2.83
C VAL A 231 8.33 -16.47 2.19
N ILE A 232 7.77 -16.17 1.02
CA ILE A 232 7.95 -14.87 0.37
C ILE A 232 6.86 -13.92 0.86
N VAL A 233 7.27 -12.73 1.32
CA VAL A 233 6.38 -11.71 1.85
C VAL A 233 6.62 -10.41 1.08
N ALA A 234 5.56 -9.84 0.51
CA ALA A 234 5.55 -8.48 0.01
C ALA A 234 5.27 -7.55 1.20
N HIS A 235 6.24 -6.71 1.51
CA HIS A 235 6.19 -5.74 2.59
C HIS A 235 6.17 -4.32 2.02
N SER A 236 5.30 -3.47 2.55
CA SER A 236 5.30 -2.03 2.28
C SER A 236 5.23 -1.29 3.62
N GLU A 237 6.03 -0.24 3.78
CA GLU A 237 5.99 0.64 4.94
C GLU A 237 6.08 2.09 4.47
N ASN A 238 5.14 2.91 4.94
CA ASN A 238 5.09 4.33 4.69
C ASN A 238 5.07 5.10 6.00
N THR A 239 5.95 6.09 6.13
CA THR A 239 5.97 7.01 7.27
C THR A 239 5.61 8.41 6.82
N PHE A 240 4.52 8.93 7.38
CA PHE A 240 4.05 10.30 7.20
C PHE A 240 4.53 11.17 8.36
N ASP A 241 5.55 11.98 8.12
CA ASP A 241 6.23 12.82 9.14
C ASP A 241 6.21 14.32 8.80
N GLY A 242 5.38 14.71 7.83
CA GLY A 242 5.22 16.10 7.41
C GLY A 242 6.32 16.62 6.48
N ARG A 243 7.40 15.86 6.19
CA ARG A 243 8.48 16.32 5.27
C ARG A 243 7.97 16.64 3.87
N GLY A 244 7.06 15.82 3.33
CA GLY A 244 6.45 16.04 2.01
C GLY A 244 5.66 17.35 1.97
N VAL A 245 4.87 17.60 3.01
CA VAL A 245 4.08 18.83 3.17
C VAL A 245 5.00 20.04 3.29
N LYS A 246 6.05 19.94 4.12
CA LYS A 246 7.06 20.98 4.29
C LYS A 246 7.78 21.33 2.99
N ARG A 247 8.13 20.31 2.20
CA ARG A 247 8.75 20.48 0.86
C ARG A 247 7.83 21.28 -0.05
N LEU A 248 6.55 20.90 -0.13
CA LEU A 248 5.56 21.60 -0.95
C LEU A 248 5.36 23.05 -0.49
N LEU A 249 5.15 23.28 0.82
CA LEU A 249 4.96 24.61 1.40
C LEU A 249 6.17 25.54 1.20
N SER A 250 7.38 24.99 1.16
CA SER A 250 8.62 25.74 0.93
C SER A 250 8.81 26.17 -0.53
N ASN A 251 8.14 25.51 -1.49
CA ASN A 251 8.25 25.81 -2.91
C ASN A 251 7.01 26.59 -3.39
N LYS A 252 7.08 27.92 -3.32
CA LYS A 252 5.96 28.81 -3.68
C LYS A 252 5.40 28.56 -5.09
N PHE A 253 6.25 28.24 -6.06
CA PHE A 253 5.81 27.98 -7.44
C PHE A 253 5.03 26.66 -7.54
N GLU A 254 5.57 25.58 -6.96
CA GLU A 254 4.92 24.27 -6.93
C GLU A 254 3.61 24.30 -6.14
N LEU A 255 3.61 24.97 -4.97
CA LEU A 255 2.41 25.17 -4.16
C LEU A 255 1.33 25.90 -4.95
N GLU A 256 1.65 27.06 -5.53
CA GLU A 256 0.68 27.85 -6.29
C GLU A 256 0.15 27.09 -7.50
N ARG A 257 1.02 26.39 -8.24
CA ARG A 257 0.60 25.53 -9.36
C ARG A 257 -0.35 24.43 -8.89
N THR A 258 -0.01 23.72 -7.82
CA THR A 258 -0.81 22.60 -7.29
C THR A 258 -2.17 23.08 -6.81
N LEU A 259 -2.22 24.19 -6.07
CA LEU A 259 -3.47 24.80 -5.62
C LEU A 259 -4.33 25.29 -6.79
N ASN A 260 -3.74 25.84 -7.85
CA ASN A 260 -4.50 26.22 -9.05
C ASN A 260 -5.17 25.02 -9.71
N LEU A 261 -4.42 23.93 -9.91
CA LEU A 261 -4.94 22.70 -10.51
C LEU A 261 -6.06 22.08 -9.66
N ALA A 262 -5.89 22.04 -8.34
CA ALA A 262 -6.90 21.51 -7.42
C ALA A 262 -8.22 22.30 -7.47
N LEU A 263 -8.18 23.59 -7.83
CA LEU A 263 -9.35 24.48 -7.87
C LEU A 263 -9.98 24.60 -9.27
N GLU A 264 -9.32 24.11 -10.32
CA GLU A 264 -9.74 24.30 -11.72
C GLU A 264 -11.13 23.70 -11.98
N ASN A 265 -11.37 22.50 -11.44
CA ASN A 265 -12.61 21.73 -11.66
C ASN A 265 -13.61 21.84 -10.50
N LEU A 266 -13.34 22.67 -9.49
CA LEU A 266 -14.27 22.82 -8.36
C LEU A 266 -15.49 23.66 -8.75
N PRO A 267 -16.71 23.27 -8.32
CA PRO A 267 -17.91 24.06 -8.57
C PRO A 267 -17.82 25.46 -7.95
N LYS A 268 -18.11 26.47 -8.79
CA LYS A 268 -18.12 27.89 -8.40
C LYS A 268 -19.54 28.44 -8.48
N ASP A 269 -19.89 29.32 -7.55
CA ASP A 269 -21.16 30.05 -7.59
C ASP A 269 -21.15 31.10 -8.73
N ARG A 270 -22.28 31.79 -8.91
CA ARG A 270 -22.44 32.84 -9.94
C ARG A 270 -21.44 34.00 -9.80
N ASN A 271 -20.79 34.14 -8.64
CA ASN A 271 -19.80 35.17 -8.34
C ASN A 271 -18.37 34.62 -8.35
N GLY A 272 -18.16 33.37 -8.81
CA GLY A 272 -16.85 32.72 -8.82
C GLY A 272 -16.35 32.27 -7.45
N LYS A 273 -17.21 32.20 -6.42
CA LYS A 273 -16.83 31.73 -5.08
C LYS A 273 -16.99 30.22 -4.95
N ILE A 274 -16.16 29.62 -4.11
CA ILE A 274 -16.11 28.17 -3.84
C ILE A 274 -16.71 27.92 -2.46
N SER A 275 -17.54 26.86 -2.33
CA SER A 275 -18.03 26.41 -1.01
C SER A 275 -16.91 25.75 -0.21
N LYS A 276 -16.82 26.02 1.09
CA LYS A 276 -15.90 25.34 2.00
C LYS A 276 -16.18 23.83 2.10
N ASP A 277 -17.37 23.37 1.73
CA ASP A 277 -17.70 21.94 1.66
C ASP A 277 -16.76 21.15 0.73
N TYR A 278 -16.14 21.82 -0.26
CA TYR A 278 -15.17 21.20 -1.17
C TYR A 278 -13.74 21.10 -0.61
N GLN A 279 -13.50 21.51 0.64
CA GLN A 279 -12.16 21.47 1.24
C GLN A 279 -11.57 20.07 1.30
N ARG A 280 -12.37 19.04 1.62
CA ARG A 280 -11.88 17.65 1.64
C ARG A 280 -11.45 17.19 0.25
N VAL A 281 -12.26 17.49 -0.77
CA VAL A 281 -11.95 17.18 -2.18
C VAL A 281 -10.70 17.91 -2.63
N ALA A 282 -10.59 19.21 -2.33
CA ALA A 282 -9.44 20.00 -2.74
C ALA A 282 -8.16 19.59 -2.01
N LEU A 283 -8.25 19.20 -0.73
CA LEU A 283 -7.12 18.63 0.00
C LEU A 283 -6.66 17.32 -0.65
N ASP A 284 -7.60 16.43 -0.99
CA ASP A 284 -7.31 15.15 -1.64
C ASP A 284 -6.56 15.33 -2.97
N LEU A 285 -6.94 16.34 -3.77
CA LEU A 285 -6.24 16.70 -5.01
C LEU A 285 -4.81 17.24 -4.80
N VAL A 286 -4.52 17.80 -3.62
CA VAL A 286 -3.19 18.34 -3.26
C VAL A 286 -2.32 17.30 -2.54
N SER A 287 -2.95 16.32 -1.87
CA SER A 287 -2.28 15.29 -1.07
C SER A 287 -1.13 14.58 -1.80
N PRO A 288 -1.24 14.15 -3.07
CA PRO A 288 -0.14 13.51 -3.78
C PRO A 288 1.12 14.38 -3.88
N SER A 289 0.97 15.68 -4.13
CA SER A 289 2.11 16.62 -4.19
C SER A 289 2.72 16.89 -2.80
N ALA A 290 1.91 16.76 -1.76
CA ALA A 290 2.31 16.91 -0.37
C ALA A 290 2.88 15.61 0.25
N GLY A 291 2.88 14.49 -0.49
CA GLY A 291 3.28 13.19 0.04
C GLY A 291 2.34 12.67 1.13
N LEU A 292 1.07 13.08 1.07
CA LEU A 292 0.01 12.61 1.95
C LEU A 292 -0.80 11.51 1.25
N PRO A 293 -1.38 10.56 2.00
CA PRO A 293 -2.26 9.56 1.43
C PRO A 293 -3.59 10.21 0.99
N PRO A 294 -4.37 9.53 0.12
CA PRO A 294 -5.74 9.93 -0.15
C PRO A 294 -6.57 9.99 1.15
N VAL A 295 -7.51 10.92 1.22
CA VAL A 295 -8.34 11.09 2.41
C VAL A 295 -9.27 9.88 2.57
N GLY A 296 -9.30 9.27 3.76
CA GLY A 296 -10.03 8.03 4.04
C GLY A 296 -9.18 6.76 3.91
N ALA A 297 -7.95 6.85 3.40
CA ALA A 297 -7.09 5.67 3.26
C ALA A 297 -6.50 5.19 4.59
N ILE A 298 -6.27 6.10 5.55
CA ILE A 298 -5.64 5.80 6.84
C ILE A 298 -6.42 6.52 7.95
N GLU A 299 -6.96 5.78 8.91
CA GLU A 299 -7.82 6.32 9.97
C GLU A 299 -7.10 7.35 10.87
N GLU A 300 -5.84 7.09 11.22
CA GLU A 300 -4.99 7.98 12.00
C GLU A 300 -4.72 9.29 11.27
N MET A 301 -4.51 9.22 9.94
CA MET A 301 -4.33 10.42 9.11
C MET A 301 -5.64 11.22 9.01
N ASP A 302 -6.77 10.54 8.88
CA ASP A 302 -8.09 11.18 8.86
C ASP A 302 -8.35 11.97 10.15
N LYS A 303 -7.89 11.48 11.31
CA LYS A 303 -7.94 12.23 12.58
C LYS A 303 -7.11 13.52 12.51
N VAL A 304 -5.89 13.45 11.98
CA VAL A 304 -5.01 14.62 11.78
C VAL A 304 -5.66 15.64 10.83
N ILE A 305 -6.25 15.17 9.74
CA ILE A 305 -6.93 16.01 8.74
C ILE A 305 -8.17 16.69 9.34
N VAL A 306 -8.99 15.97 10.11
CA VAL A 306 -10.17 16.53 10.78
C VAL A 306 -9.77 17.63 11.77
N GLU A 307 -8.71 17.45 12.55
CA GLU A 307 -8.19 18.49 13.44
C GLU A 307 -7.65 19.70 12.67
N ALA A 308 -6.97 19.47 11.54
CA ALA A 308 -6.49 20.55 10.68
C ALA A 308 -7.63 21.40 10.09
N PHE A 309 -8.74 20.78 9.69
CA PHE A 309 -9.93 21.50 9.22
C PHE A 309 -10.57 22.37 10.30
N LYS A 310 -10.57 21.94 11.57
CA LYS A 310 -11.08 22.76 12.68
C LYS A 310 -10.26 24.03 12.87
N MET A 311 -8.93 23.95 12.70
CA MET A 311 -8.05 25.10 12.84
C MET A 311 -8.15 26.08 11.64
N GLY A 312 -8.32 25.56 10.42
CA GLY A 312 -8.41 26.38 9.19
C GLY A 312 -9.77 27.08 8.97
N ASN A 313 -10.82 26.68 9.70
CA ASN A 313 -12.17 27.21 9.56
C ASN A 313 -12.60 28.15 10.70
N ALA A 314 -11.77 29.13 11.02
CA ALA A 314 -12.07 30.12 12.07
C ALA A 314 -13.11 31.19 11.67
N ASP A 315 -13.61 31.19 10.43
CA ASP A 315 -14.59 32.16 9.88
C ASP A 315 -15.90 31.44 9.46
N ASP A 316 -17.04 31.97 9.88
CA ASP A 316 -18.40 31.44 9.62
C ASP A 316 -18.85 31.57 8.15
N LYS A 317 -18.11 32.28 7.30
CA LYS A 317 -18.47 32.42 5.88
C LYS A 317 -18.35 31.09 5.13
N ASN A 318 -19.47 30.57 4.62
CA ASN A 318 -19.52 29.27 3.93
C ASN A 318 -18.91 29.28 2.50
N THR A 319 -18.98 30.40 1.79
CA THR A 319 -18.38 30.52 0.44
C THR A 319 -17.29 31.57 0.40
N VAL A 320 -16.17 31.26 -0.24
CA VAL A 320 -14.96 32.08 -0.23
C VAL A 320 -14.43 32.30 -1.65
N THR A 321 -13.67 33.37 -1.85
CA THR A 321 -12.95 33.59 -3.12
C THR A 321 -11.85 32.55 -3.30
N GLU A 322 -11.36 32.34 -4.53
CA GLU A 322 -10.24 31.42 -4.77
C GLU A 322 -9.00 31.75 -3.92
N VAL A 323 -8.69 33.04 -3.77
CA VAL A 323 -7.55 33.50 -2.96
C VAL A 323 -7.72 33.13 -1.50
N GLU A 324 -8.92 33.35 -0.94
CA GLU A 324 -9.27 32.93 0.42
C GLU A 324 -9.22 31.39 0.56
N PHE A 325 -9.72 30.65 -0.42
CA PHE A 325 -9.73 29.18 -0.41
C PHE A 325 -8.32 28.59 -0.44
N LYS A 326 -7.43 29.10 -1.31
CA LYS A 326 -6.02 28.72 -1.36
C LYS A 326 -5.29 28.98 -0.04
N LYS A 327 -5.60 30.11 0.60
CA LYS A 327 -5.05 30.46 1.91
C LYS A 327 -5.49 29.43 2.97
N ILE A 328 -6.78 29.09 3.00
CA ILE A 328 -7.30 28.07 3.93
C ILE A 328 -6.63 26.71 3.69
N LEU A 329 -6.51 26.25 2.44
CA LEU A 329 -5.80 25.01 2.13
C LEU A 329 -4.34 25.03 2.58
N THR A 330 -3.65 26.15 2.38
CA THR A 330 -2.26 26.33 2.82
C THR A 330 -2.14 26.25 4.35
N GLU A 331 -3.09 26.83 5.09
CA GLU A 331 -3.15 26.76 6.55
C GLU A 331 -3.43 25.33 7.05
N ILE A 332 -4.35 24.61 6.38
CA ILE A 332 -4.64 23.20 6.66
C ILE A 332 -3.39 22.35 6.46
N LEU A 333 -2.69 22.49 5.33
CA LEU A 333 -1.41 21.81 5.07
C LEU A 333 -0.37 22.15 6.15
N GLY A 334 -0.27 23.41 6.54
CA GLY A 334 0.62 23.83 7.63
C GLY A 334 0.30 23.16 8.97
N SER A 335 -0.99 23.01 9.30
CA SER A 335 -1.43 22.31 10.50
C SER A 335 -1.10 20.81 10.45
N ILE A 336 -1.39 20.15 9.32
CA ILE A 336 -1.04 18.73 9.11
C ILE A 336 0.48 18.54 9.26
N MET A 337 1.29 19.40 8.64
CA MET A 337 2.75 19.36 8.75
C MET A 337 3.21 19.40 10.21
N LEU A 338 2.72 20.36 11.01
CA LEU A 338 3.13 20.51 12.41
C LEU A 338 2.71 19.30 13.27
N GLN A 339 1.52 18.75 13.03
CA GLN A 339 1.06 17.56 13.74
C GLN A 339 1.94 16.34 13.41
N LEU A 340 2.24 16.11 12.13
CA LEU A 340 3.07 14.99 11.71
C LEU A 340 4.56 15.15 12.09
N GLU A 341 5.08 16.37 12.17
CA GLU A 341 6.44 16.62 12.71
C GLU A 341 6.52 16.27 14.21
N GLY A 342 5.44 16.47 14.96
CA GLY A 342 5.36 16.13 16.39
C GLY A 342 5.03 14.66 16.66
N SER A 343 4.23 14.04 15.80
CA SER A 343 3.80 12.65 15.91
C SER A 343 3.64 12.02 14.51
N PRO A 344 4.72 11.45 13.96
CA PRO A 344 4.67 10.75 12.68
C PRO A 344 3.70 9.56 12.71
N ILE A 345 3.10 9.26 11.56
CA ILE A 345 2.24 8.08 11.37
C ILE A 345 2.99 7.10 10.48
N SER A 346 3.27 5.90 10.98
CA SER A 346 3.79 4.79 10.16
C SER A 346 2.67 3.80 9.88
N VAL A 347 2.53 3.40 8.62
CA VAL A 347 1.61 2.34 8.20
C VAL A 347 2.41 1.31 7.46
N SER A 348 2.27 0.04 7.85
CA SER A 348 2.87 -1.08 7.15
C SER A 348 1.81 -2.09 6.71
N SER A 349 2.09 -2.77 5.62
CA SER A 349 1.27 -3.85 5.07
C SER A 349 2.17 -5.01 4.68
N ASN A 350 1.74 -6.22 5.03
CA ASN A 350 2.47 -7.45 4.79
C ASN A 350 1.53 -8.45 4.13
N SER A 351 1.92 -8.98 2.97
CA SER A 351 1.16 -9.99 2.25
C SER A 351 2.04 -11.16 1.88
N VAL A 352 1.57 -12.38 2.13
CA VAL A 352 2.27 -13.59 1.69
C VAL A 352 2.10 -13.71 0.18
N VAL A 353 3.22 -13.82 -0.52
CA VAL A 353 3.23 -14.06 -1.96
C VAL A 353 3.08 -15.55 -2.17
N HIS A 354 1.86 -15.98 -2.45
CA HIS A 354 1.60 -17.32 -2.95
C HIS A 354 2.08 -17.41 -4.39
N GLU A 355 2.87 -18.43 -4.73
CA GLU A 355 3.06 -18.77 -6.14
C GLU A 355 1.67 -18.92 -6.77
N PRO A 356 1.39 -18.22 -7.90
CA PRO A 356 0.06 -18.23 -8.45
C PRO A 356 -0.25 -19.66 -8.90
N LEU A 357 -1.24 -20.27 -8.24
CA LEU A 357 -1.97 -21.41 -8.80
C LEU A 357 -2.75 -20.88 -10.02
N GLY A 358 -2.06 -20.64 -11.14
CA GLY A 358 -2.65 -20.37 -12.45
C GLY A 358 -3.01 -18.92 -12.81
N SER A 359 -2.81 -17.93 -11.93
CA SER A 359 -3.31 -16.55 -12.13
C SER A 359 -2.20 -15.50 -12.31
N SER A 360 -1.21 -15.75 -13.15
CA SER A 360 -0.40 -14.64 -13.68
C SER A 360 -1.24 -13.90 -14.73
N SER A 361 -1.35 -12.58 -14.65
CA SER A 361 -2.00 -11.79 -15.72
C SER A 361 -1.35 -12.14 -17.05
N THR A 362 -2.11 -12.79 -17.93
CA THR A 362 -1.66 -13.18 -19.27
C THR A 362 -1.46 -11.95 -20.17
N PHE A 363 -2.12 -10.85 -19.83
CA PHE A 363 -2.02 -9.59 -20.54
C PHE A 363 -0.61 -8.99 -20.48
N LEU A 364 0.03 -8.99 -19.31
CA LEU A 364 1.38 -8.46 -19.14
C LEU A 364 2.49 -9.46 -19.49
N GLN A 365 2.13 -10.71 -19.81
CA GLN A 365 3.10 -11.68 -20.28
C GLN A 365 3.50 -11.39 -21.73
N PRO A 366 4.81 -11.52 -22.06
CA PRO A 366 5.25 -11.49 -23.45
C PRO A 366 4.58 -12.63 -24.22
N SER A 367 4.12 -12.33 -25.44
CA SER A 367 3.57 -13.34 -26.34
C SER A 367 4.63 -14.43 -26.57
N SER A 368 4.28 -15.68 -26.27
CA SER A 368 5.11 -16.84 -26.59
C SER A 368 5.11 -17.03 -28.10
N SER A 369 5.98 -16.31 -28.81
CA SER A 369 6.13 -16.43 -30.26
C SER A 369 7.59 -16.67 -30.63
N GLU A 370 7.84 -17.96 -30.92
CA GLU A 370 8.79 -18.53 -31.88
C GLU A 370 10.29 -18.24 -31.70
N THR A 371 10.95 -19.09 -30.90
CA THR A 371 12.27 -19.58 -31.30
C THR A 371 12.07 -20.60 -32.42
N ALA A 372 12.29 -20.16 -33.66
CA ALA A 372 12.63 -21.04 -34.78
C ALA A 372 14.14 -21.35 -34.75
#